data_AF-A0A7W0GN19-F1
#
_entry.id   AF-A0A7W0GN19-F1
#
_cell.length_a   1.000
_cell.length_b   1.000
_cell.length_c   1.000
_cell.angle_alpha   90.00
_cell.angle_beta   90.00
_cell.angle_gamma   90.00
#
_symmetry.space_group_name_H-M   'P 1'
#
loop_
_entity.id
_entity.type
_entity.pdbx_description
1 polymer ?
#
loop_
_entity_poly.entity_id
_entity_poly.type
_entity_poly.pdbx_seq_one_letter_code
_entity_poly.pdbx_strand_id
1 'polypeptide(L)'
;MSSTFGHLFCVTNFGESHGPAIGCVIDGCPPGMLLAEGDLQHDLDRRKPGTSRHVTQRRESDRVEILSGVHEGQTTGTPIALLIRNEDSKERDYEDLIDTFRPGHADYTYWRKYGLRDPRGGGRSS
;
A
#
# COMPACT_ATOMS: atom_id res chain seq x y z
N MET A 1 -3.45 15.42 6.79
CA MET A 1 -2.46 14.79 5.89
C MET A 1 -3.24 14.25 4.71
N SER A 2 -3.01 14.78 3.52
CA SER A 2 -3.67 14.30 2.30
C SER A 2 -3.10 12.95 1.91
N SER A 3 -3.95 11.97 1.56
CA SER A 3 -3.53 10.68 0.97
C SER A 3 -3.29 10.77 -0.54
N THR A 4 -3.47 11.96 -1.11
CA THR A 4 -3.32 12.25 -2.53
C THR A 4 -2.06 13.09 -2.77
N PHE A 5 -1.27 12.68 -3.74
CA PHE A 5 -0.13 13.41 -4.28
C PHE A 5 -0.39 13.77 -5.75
N GLY A 6 -0.07 15.01 -6.15
CA GLY A 6 -0.23 15.50 -7.52
C GLY A 6 -1.34 16.55 -7.70
N HIS A 7 -1.51 17.02 -8.95
CA HIS A 7 -2.49 18.05 -9.33
C HIS A 7 -3.29 17.65 -10.57
N LEU A 8 -2.59 17.39 -11.69
CA LEU A 8 -3.20 16.90 -12.93
C LEU A 8 -3.13 15.38 -12.99
N PHE A 9 -1.98 14.82 -12.65
CA PHE A 9 -1.79 13.39 -12.42
C PHE A 9 -1.77 13.16 -10.92
N CYS A 10 -2.82 12.54 -10.40
CA CYS A 10 -3.08 12.42 -8.97
C CYS A 10 -3.01 10.96 -8.53
N VAL A 11 -2.21 10.66 -7.52
CA VAL A 11 -2.11 9.32 -6.93
C VAL A 11 -2.65 9.37 -5.51
N THR A 12 -3.72 8.63 -5.26
CA THR A 12 -4.35 8.52 -3.94
C THR A 12 -4.14 7.12 -3.39
N ASN A 13 -3.47 6.99 -2.26
CA ASN A 13 -3.26 5.68 -1.61
C ASN A 13 -4.38 5.35 -0.61
N PHE A 14 -4.61 4.06 -0.42
CA PHE A 14 -5.55 3.52 0.56
C PHE A 14 -5.08 2.18 1.11
N GLY A 15 -5.75 1.75 2.18
CA GLY A 15 -5.50 0.48 2.86
C GLY A 15 -4.46 0.59 3.97
N GLU A 16 -4.50 -0.40 4.85
CA GLU A 16 -3.58 -0.56 5.97
C GLU A 16 -2.63 -1.74 5.73
N SER A 17 -1.41 -1.64 6.25
CA SER A 17 -0.39 -2.70 6.14
C SER A 17 -0.82 -4.06 6.69
N HIS A 18 -1.76 -4.10 7.62
CA HIS A 18 -2.34 -5.32 8.20
C HIS A 18 -3.81 -5.50 7.83
N GLY A 19 -4.32 -4.67 6.91
CA GLY A 19 -5.64 -4.86 6.33
C GLY A 19 -5.65 -6.03 5.32
N PRO A 20 -6.79 -6.31 4.68
CA PRO A 20 -6.88 -7.36 3.68
C PRO A 20 -6.12 -7.04 2.38
N ALA A 21 -5.92 -5.75 2.10
CA ALA A 21 -5.23 -5.27 0.91
C ALA A 21 -4.80 -3.80 1.09
N ILE A 22 -3.82 -3.40 0.29
CA ILE A 22 -3.46 -2.01 0.04
C ILE A 22 -3.68 -1.68 -1.43
N GLY A 23 -3.73 -0.40 -1.75
CA GLY A 23 -3.86 -0.01 -3.14
C GLY A 23 -3.76 1.49 -3.37
N CYS A 24 -3.98 1.87 -4.61
CA CYS A 24 -4.08 3.27 -4.98
C CYS A 24 -5.04 3.47 -6.14
N VAL A 25 -5.51 4.71 -6.26
CA VAL A 25 -6.23 5.20 -7.43
C VAL A 25 -5.37 6.27 -8.08
N ILE A 26 -5.11 6.11 -9.37
CA ILE A 26 -4.38 7.07 -10.19
C ILE A 26 -5.40 7.75 -11.11
N ASP A 27 -5.47 9.07 -11.01
CA ASP A 27 -6.34 9.90 -11.85
C ASP A 27 -5.50 10.84 -12.75
N GLY A 28 -6.05 11.20 -13.91
CA GLY A 28 -5.41 12.06 -14.90
C GLY A 28 -4.37 11.38 -15.79
N CYS A 29 -4.39 10.05 -15.87
CA CYS A 29 -3.62 9.32 -16.89
C CYS A 29 -4.32 9.50 -18.25
N PRO A 30 -3.63 9.93 -19.32
CA PRO A 30 -4.25 10.09 -20.63
C PRO A 30 -4.67 8.72 -21.21
N PRO A 31 -5.71 8.68 -22.07
CA PRO A 31 -6.11 7.44 -22.75
C PRO A 31 -5.11 6.99 -23.81
N GLY A 32 -5.11 5.70 -24.14
CA GLY A 32 -4.32 5.09 -25.22
C GLY A 32 -2.88 4.73 -24.85
N MET A 33 -2.50 4.82 -23.57
CA MET A 33 -1.21 4.32 -23.10
C MET A 33 -1.27 2.82 -22.87
N LEU A 34 -0.25 2.08 -23.31
CA LEU A 34 -0.13 0.67 -22.97
C LEU A 34 0.12 0.50 -21.46
N LEU A 35 -0.67 -0.37 -20.83
CA LEU A 35 -0.54 -0.70 -19.42
C LEU A 35 -1.06 -2.12 -19.15
N ALA A 36 -0.21 -2.94 -18.54
CA ALA A 36 -0.55 -4.25 -18.00
C ALA A 36 0.05 -4.43 -16.59
N GLU A 37 -0.44 -5.40 -15.83
CA GLU A 37 0.09 -5.71 -14.49
C GLU A 37 1.59 -6.02 -14.51
N GLY A 38 2.06 -6.65 -15.59
CA GLY A 38 3.48 -6.99 -15.77
C GLY A 38 4.41 -5.79 -15.82
N ASP A 39 3.93 -4.63 -16.28
CA ASP A 39 4.71 -3.39 -16.33
C ASP A 39 5.03 -2.86 -14.92
N LEU A 40 4.15 -3.16 -13.97
CA LEU A 40 4.25 -2.74 -12.57
C LEU A 40 4.97 -3.79 -11.71
N GLN A 41 4.84 -5.07 -12.06
CA GLN A 41 5.36 -6.17 -11.25
C GLN A 41 6.88 -6.10 -11.05
N HIS A 42 7.62 -5.62 -12.05
CA HIS A 42 9.08 -5.46 -11.93
C HIS A 42 9.48 -4.54 -10.77
N ASP A 43 8.79 -3.41 -10.62
CA ASP A 43 9.08 -2.46 -9.55
C ASP A 43 8.59 -2.96 -8.18
N LEU A 44 7.49 -3.71 -8.16
CA LEU A 44 7.02 -4.40 -6.95
C LEU A 44 8.05 -5.44 -6.48
N ASP A 45 8.58 -6.24 -7.40
CA ASP A 45 9.61 -7.25 -7.09
C ASP A 45 10.91 -6.62 -6.58
N ARG A 46 11.28 -5.44 -7.09
CA ARG A 46 12.43 -4.66 -6.59
C ARG A 46 12.20 -4.09 -5.19
N ARG A 47 10.95 -3.73 -4.86
CA ARG A 47 10.57 -3.15 -3.56
C ARG A 47 10.49 -4.20 -2.46
N LYS A 48 10.20 -5.47 -2.80
CA LYS A 48 10.00 -6.55 -1.82
C LYS A 48 11.17 -6.64 -0.81
N PRO A 49 10.90 -6.59 0.50
CA PRO A 49 11.90 -6.88 1.52
C PRO A 49 12.28 -8.37 1.49
N GLY A 50 13.45 -8.72 2.04
CA GLY A 50 13.90 -10.13 2.14
C GLY A 50 15.05 -10.51 1.20
N THR A 51 15.68 -9.56 0.51
CA THR A 51 16.91 -9.78 -0.27
C THR A 51 18.16 -9.98 0.60
N SER A 52 18.05 -9.79 1.93
CA SER A 52 19.14 -10.06 2.88
C SER A 52 18.63 -10.78 4.13
N ARG A 53 19.53 -11.50 4.82
CA ARG A 53 19.21 -12.24 6.06
C ARG A 53 18.76 -11.35 7.24
N HIS A 54 18.87 -10.03 7.11
CA HIS A 54 18.58 -9.07 8.17
C HIS A 54 17.24 -8.32 7.95
N VAL A 55 16.52 -8.59 6.86
CA VAL A 55 15.22 -7.98 6.56
C VAL A 55 14.09 -8.95 6.88
N THR A 56 12.86 -8.43 6.95
CA THR A 56 11.65 -9.21 7.23
C THR A 56 11.58 -10.46 6.35
N GLN A 57 11.22 -11.60 6.95
CA GLN A 57 11.04 -12.87 6.24
C GLN A 57 9.66 -12.99 5.57
N ARG A 58 8.81 -11.97 5.64
CA ARG A 58 7.51 -11.99 4.97
C ARG A 58 7.73 -12.16 3.47
N ARG A 59 7.07 -13.16 2.90
CA ARG A 59 7.05 -13.42 1.46
C ARG A 59 5.69 -13.03 0.94
N GLU A 60 5.47 -11.74 0.81
CA GLU A 60 4.29 -11.25 0.10
C GLU A 60 4.55 -11.36 -1.40
N SER A 61 3.60 -11.95 -2.14
CA SER A 61 3.74 -12.06 -3.58
C SER A 61 3.68 -10.69 -4.29
N ASP A 62 3.29 -9.62 -3.58
CA ASP A 62 3.00 -8.26 -4.08
C ASP A 62 2.47 -8.28 -5.51
N ARG A 63 1.44 -9.11 -5.76
CA ARG A 63 0.77 -9.14 -7.05
C ARG A 63 -0.20 -7.98 -7.14
N VAL A 64 -0.02 -7.17 -8.17
CA VAL A 64 -0.95 -6.08 -8.46
C VAL A 64 -2.10 -6.57 -9.34
N GLU A 65 -3.30 -6.13 -9.01
CA GLU A 65 -4.51 -6.27 -9.81
C GLU A 65 -4.91 -4.87 -10.33
N ILE A 66 -5.13 -4.73 -11.63
CA ILE A 66 -5.73 -3.52 -12.21
C ILE A 66 -7.25 -3.71 -12.22
N LEU A 67 -7.96 -2.91 -11.42
CA LEU A 67 -9.41 -3.04 -11.24
C LEU A 67 -10.23 -2.13 -12.17
N SER A 68 -9.63 -1.06 -12.69
CA SER A 68 -10.31 -0.10 -13.58
C SER A 68 -9.30 0.74 -14.36
N GLY A 69 -9.78 1.57 -15.30
CA GLY A 69 -8.95 2.52 -16.04
C GLY A 69 -8.13 1.94 -17.19
N VAL A 70 -8.24 0.62 -17.41
CA VAL A 70 -7.58 -0.09 -18.50
C VAL A 70 -8.59 -0.99 -19.21
N HIS A 71 -8.56 -0.99 -20.54
CA HIS A 71 -9.34 -1.87 -21.40
C HIS A 71 -8.48 -2.30 -22.58
N GLU A 72 -8.47 -3.60 -22.89
CA GLU A 72 -7.64 -4.18 -23.97
C GLU A 72 -6.16 -3.76 -23.91
N GLY A 73 -5.59 -3.69 -22.70
CA GLY A 73 -4.19 -3.33 -22.46
C GLY A 73 -3.88 -1.85 -22.66
N GLN A 74 -4.89 -0.99 -22.80
CA GLN A 74 -4.72 0.45 -22.96
C GLN A 74 -5.49 1.23 -21.89
N THR A 75 -4.93 2.35 -21.45
CA THR A 75 -5.60 3.26 -20.53
C THR A 75 -6.82 3.89 -21.19
N THR A 76 -7.90 4.05 -20.44
CA THR A 76 -9.17 4.60 -20.95
C THR A 76 -9.31 6.10 -20.71
N GLY A 77 -8.38 6.71 -19.94
CA GLY A 77 -8.49 8.09 -19.48
C GLY A 77 -9.34 8.26 -18.21
N THR A 78 -9.98 7.18 -17.73
CA THR A 78 -10.66 7.15 -16.43
C THR A 78 -9.67 6.76 -15.32
N PRO A 79 -10.01 6.98 -14.04
CA PRO A 79 -9.13 6.58 -12.94
C PRO A 79 -8.73 5.11 -13.02
N ILE A 80 -7.45 4.85 -12.78
CA ILE A 80 -6.85 3.51 -12.74
C ILE A 80 -6.77 3.09 -11.28
N ALA A 81 -7.52 2.08 -10.89
CA ALA A 81 -7.47 1.51 -9.55
C ALA A 81 -6.54 0.29 -9.52
N LEU A 82 -5.56 0.32 -8.62
CA LEU A 82 -4.60 -0.76 -8.38
C LEU A 82 -4.85 -1.34 -6.98
N LEU A 83 -4.81 -2.67 -6.88
CA LEU A 83 -4.97 -3.41 -5.64
C LEU A 83 -3.84 -4.42 -5.46
N ILE A 84 -3.30 -4.52 -4.26
CA ILE A 84 -2.35 -5.55 -3.84
C ILE A 84 -2.90 -6.19 -2.58
N ARG A 85 -3.08 -7.52 -2.59
CA ARG A 85 -3.60 -8.26 -1.44
C ARG A 85 -2.48 -8.59 -0.46
N ASN A 86 -2.77 -8.43 0.83
CA ASN A 86 -1.84 -8.84 1.88
C ASN A 86 -2.03 -10.35 2.13
N GLU A 87 -1.01 -11.16 1.86
CA GLU A 87 -1.10 -12.62 1.96
C GLU A 87 -0.65 -13.18 3.32
N ASP A 88 0.20 -12.46 4.06
CA ASP A 88 0.82 -12.96 5.30
C ASP A 88 0.64 -11.96 6.47
N SER A 89 -0.60 -11.52 6.70
CA SER A 89 -0.95 -10.72 7.87
C SER A 89 -0.97 -11.60 9.14
N LYS A 90 0.20 -11.84 9.74
CA LYS A 90 0.29 -12.54 11.03
C LYS A 90 -0.13 -11.60 12.16
N GLU A 91 -1.35 -11.77 12.64
CA GLU A 91 -1.90 -10.97 13.73
C GLU A 91 -1.19 -11.21 15.08
N ARG A 92 -0.61 -12.40 15.28
CA ARG A 92 -0.02 -12.84 16.57
C ARG A 92 1.28 -12.12 16.96
N ASP A 93 2.01 -11.53 16.03
CA ASP A 93 3.31 -10.90 16.34
C ASP A 93 3.17 -9.55 17.07
N TYR A 94 1.94 -9.05 17.27
CA TYR A 94 1.65 -7.70 17.77
C TYR A 94 0.88 -7.64 19.09
N GLU A 95 0.53 -8.79 19.69
CA GLU A 95 -0.23 -8.82 20.95
C GLU A 95 0.50 -8.11 22.09
N ASP A 96 1.83 -8.23 22.16
CA ASP A 96 2.67 -7.59 23.18
C ASP A 96 2.80 -6.06 23.01
N LEU A 97 2.34 -5.50 21.88
CA LEU A 97 2.45 -4.08 21.54
C LEU A 97 1.14 -3.30 21.80
N ILE A 98 0.09 -3.97 22.26
CA ILE A 98 -1.23 -3.38 22.51
C ILE A 98 -1.20 -2.28 23.58
N ASP A 99 -0.27 -2.36 24.54
CA ASP A 99 -0.17 -1.39 25.64
C ASP A 99 1.09 -0.52 25.59
N THR A 100 1.97 -0.73 24.60
CA THR A 100 3.26 -0.02 24.48
C THR A 100 3.28 0.92 23.29
N PHE A 101 3.92 2.09 23.42
CA PHE A 101 4.25 2.96 22.27
C PHE A 101 5.69 2.66 21.84
N ARG A 102 5.90 2.27 20.58
CA ARG A 102 7.25 1.90 20.12
C ARG A 102 8.10 3.17 19.94
N PRO A 103 9.28 3.26 20.56
CA PRO A 103 10.19 4.39 20.36
C PRO A 103 10.53 4.56 18.87
N GLY A 104 10.44 5.79 18.36
CA GLY A 104 10.71 6.11 16.95
C GLY A 104 9.57 5.82 15.97
N HIS A 105 8.45 5.23 16.41
CA HIS A 105 7.28 5.00 15.57
C HIS A 105 6.21 6.09 15.75
N ALA A 106 5.28 6.15 14.79
CA ALA A 106 4.18 7.11 14.79
C ALA A 106 3.07 6.80 15.83
N ASP A 107 3.19 5.74 16.63
CA ASP A 107 2.13 5.26 17.52
C ASP A 107 1.59 6.36 18.46
N TYR A 108 2.49 7.10 19.11
CA TYR A 108 2.11 8.15 20.07
C TYR A 108 1.54 9.39 19.37
N THR A 109 2.17 9.85 18.29
CA THR A 109 1.71 11.04 17.57
C THR A 109 0.36 10.81 16.89
N TYR A 110 0.13 9.60 16.38
CA TYR A 110 -1.16 9.20 15.82
C TYR A 110 -2.25 9.19 16.89
N TRP A 111 -2.00 8.56 18.04
CA TRP A 111 -2.93 8.53 19.17
C TRP A 111 -3.23 9.94 19.70
N ARG A 112 -2.21 10.80 19.89
CA ARG A 112 -2.41 12.17 20.36
C ARG A 112 -3.23 13.02 19.39
N LYS A 113 -3.12 12.76 18.08
CA LYS A 113 -3.82 13.53 17.06
C LYS A 113 -5.27 13.09 16.86
N TYR A 114 -5.52 11.78 16.88
CA TYR A 114 -6.80 11.20 16.49
C TYR A 114 -7.57 10.54 17.64
N GLY A 115 -6.96 10.36 18.81
CA GLY A 115 -7.55 9.67 19.97
C GLY A 115 -7.68 8.15 19.82
N LEU A 116 -7.36 7.62 18.63
CA LEU A 116 -7.45 6.20 18.26
C LEU A 116 -6.07 5.70 17.80
N ARG A 117 -5.82 4.42 18.03
CA ARG A 117 -4.56 3.75 17.68
C ARG A 117 -4.83 2.33 17.21
N ASP A 118 -4.28 1.96 16.07
CA ASP A 118 -4.15 0.56 15.67
C ASP A 118 -2.77 0.03 16.12
N PRO A 119 -2.70 -0.86 17.12
CA PRO A 119 -1.43 -1.40 17.62
C PRO A 119 -0.72 -2.32 16.63
N ARG A 120 -1.42 -2.83 15.60
CA ARG A 120 -0.84 -3.74 14.58
C ARG A 120 0.14 -3.04 13.65
N GLY A 121 0.20 -1.71 13.69
CA GLY A 121 1.01 -0.90 12.79
C GLY A 121 0.14 0.21 12.25
N GLY A 122 0.36 1.43 12.76
CA GLY A 122 -0.49 2.59 12.46
C GLY A 122 -0.74 2.69 10.97
N GLY A 123 -1.99 2.49 10.55
CA GLY A 123 -2.34 2.01 9.21
C GLY A 123 -1.63 2.67 8.02
N ARG A 124 -1.25 3.95 8.15
CA ARG A 124 -0.61 4.78 7.13
C ARG A 124 0.94 4.84 7.18
N SER A 125 1.56 4.38 8.26
CA SER A 125 2.99 4.59 8.54
C SER A 125 3.74 3.26 8.57
N SER A 126 4.47 3.01 7.48
CA SER A 126 5.63 2.12 7.40
C SER A 126 6.90 2.95 7.31
#